data_AF-A0A2E1TQC7-F1
#
_entry.id   AF-A0A2E1TQC7-F1
#
_cell.length_a   1.000
_cell.length_b   1.000
_cell.length_c   1.000
_cell.angle_alpha   90.00
_cell.angle_beta   90.00
_cell.angle_gamma   90.00
#
_symmetry.space_group_name_H-M   'P 1'
#
loop_
_entity.id
_entity.type
_entity.pdbx_description
1 polymer ?
#
loop_
_entity_poly.entity_id
_entity_poly.type
_entity_poly.pdbx_seq_one_letter_code
_entity_poly.pdbx_strand_id
1 'polypeptide(L)'
;MQAPAANRPQPEAQTDKTFFYVIGGEFTDTSFEEVLTRSNQIHGPFRSHDEAMSKWRSLSFQSTGNAQVRYEIAEVAHRMDRRTILLG
;
A
#
# COMPACT_ATOMS: atom_id res chain seq x y z
N MET A 1 45.36 29.97 8.00
CA MET A 1 44.34 29.70 9.04
C MET A 1 42.99 29.66 8.36
N GLN A 2 42.36 28.49 8.32
CA GLN A 2 41.20 28.18 7.47
C GLN A 2 39.90 28.65 8.14
N ALA A 3 39.06 29.40 7.41
CA ALA A 3 37.73 29.78 7.88
C ALA A 3 36.78 28.55 7.83
N PRO A 4 35.90 28.34 8.82
CA PRO A 4 35.03 27.18 8.87
C PRO A 4 33.95 27.25 7.79
N ALA A 5 33.78 26.14 7.07
CA ALA A 5 32.77 25.96 6.05
C ALA A 5 31.37 26.22 6.62
N ALA A 6 30.67 27.20 6.05
CA ALA A 6 29.29 27.49 6.37
C ALA A 6 28.43 26.24 6.10
N ASN A 7 27.63 25.90 7.10
CA ASN A 7 26.75 24.76 7.20
C ASN A 7 25.80 24.72 5.98
N ARG A 8 26.06 23.83 5.02
CA ARG A 8 25.09 23.50 3.96
C ARG A 8 23.86 22.89 4.64
N PRO A 9 22.63 23.30 4.30
CA PRO A 9 21.46 22.55 4.75
C PRO A 9 21.62 21.12 4.24
N GLN A 10 21.69 20.16 5.16
CA GLN A 10 21.68 18.74 4.83
C GLN A 10 20.37 18.43 4.09
N PRO A 11 20.38 17.55 3.06
CA PRO A 11 19.17 17.16 2.37
C PRO A 11 18.18 16.62 3.41
N GLU A 12 17.07 17.35 3.54
CA GLU A 12 15.95 17.02 4.42
C GLU A 12 15.60 15.54 4.29
N ALA A 13 15.66 14.82 5.42
CA ALA A 13 15.39 13.40 5.48
C ALA A 13 14.01 13.11 4.88
N GLN A 14 14.01 12.60 3.65
CA GLN A 14 12.82 12.18 2.92
C GLN A 14 12.23 10.98 3.68
N THR A 15 11.23 11.23 4.52
CA THR A 15 10.52 10.17 5.24
C THR A 15 9.50 9.54 4.30
N ASP A 16 9.99 8.66 3.42
CA ASP A 16 9.12 7.80 2.62
C ASP A 16 8.33 6.91 3.57
N LYS A 17 7.03 7.18 3.68
CA LYS A 17 6.14 6.39 4.55
C LYS A 17 5.52 5.29 3.71
N THR A 18 5.89 4.05 4.00
CA THR A 18 5.29 2.87 3.39
C THR A 18 3.90 2.62 3.96
N PHE A 19 2.94 2.38 3.07
CA PHE A 19 1.59 1.94 3.39
C PHE A 19 1.30 0.62 2.68
N PHE A 20 0.41 -0.17 3.27
CA PHE A 20 0.02 -1.47 2.75
C PHE A 20 -1.46 -1.44 2.38
N TYR A 21 -1.82 -2.11 1.29
CA TYR A 21 -3.20 -2.28 0.85
C TYR A 21 -3.45 -3.76 0.60
N VAL A 22 -4.67 -4.21 0.84
CA VAL A 22 -5.13 -5.52 0.36
C VAL A 22 -6.07 -5.26 -0.81
N ILE A 23 -5.66 -5.70 -2.00
CA ILE A 23 -6.40 -5.50 -3.25
C ILE A 23 -6.83 -6.85 -3.82
N GLY A 24 -7.93 -6.87 -4.55
CA GLY A 24 -8.40 -8.08 -5.23
C GLY A 24 -9.90 -8.19 -5.28
N GLY A 25 -10.39 -9.40 -5.55
CA GLY A 25 -11.80 -9.66 -5.78
C GLY A 25 -11.99 -10.94 -6.57
N GLU A 26 -13.16 -11.08 -7.18
CA GLU A 26 -13.46 -12.17 -8.09
C GLU A 26 -12.95 -11.87 -9.49
N PHE A 27 -12.33 -12.86 -10.13
CA PHE A 27 -11.84 -12.82 -11.49
C PHE A 27 -12.78 -13.60 -12.42
N THR A 28 -12.71 -13.32 -13.72
CA THR A 28 -13.53 -14.01 -14.72
C THR A 28 -13.19 -15.49 -14.84
N ASP A 29 -11.96 -15.87 -14.49
CA ASP A 29 -11.44 -17.23 -14.47
C ASP A 29 -10.27 -17.36 -13.47
N THR A 30 -9.59 -18.51 -13.49
CA THR A 30 -8.43 -18.80 -12.63
C THR A 30 -7.08 -18.39 -13.24
N SER A 31 -7.06 -17.71 -14.39
CA SER A 31 -5.85 -17.05 -14.90
C SER A 31 -5.53 -15.78 -14.11
N PHE A 32 -6.56 -15.20 -13.49
CA PHE A 32 -6.50 -13.94 -12.74
C PHE A 32 -6.05 -12.73 -13.59
N GLU A 33 -6.29 -12.77 -14.90
CA GLU A 33 -5.96 -11.66 -15.81
C GLU A 33 -7.03 -10.57 -15.82
N GLU A 34 -8.31 -10.95 -15.73
CA GLU A 34 -9.44 -10.03 -15.78
C GLU A 34 -10.30 -10.12 -14.51
N VAL A 35 -10.48 -8.98 -13.84
CA VAL A 35 -11.36 -8.88 -12.67
C VAL A 35 -12.80 -8.85 -13.13
N LEU A 36 -13.65 -9.65 -12.50
CA LEU A 36 -15.08 -9.65 -12.75
C LEU A 36 -15.65 -8.24 -12.48
N THR A 37 -16.51 -7.78 -13.39
CA THR A 37 -17.07 -6.42 -13.34
C THR A 37 -17.66 -6.09 -11.97
N ARG A 38 -17.21 -4.97 -11.38
CA ARG A 38 -17.58 -4.47 -10.04
C ARG A 38 -17.18 -5.36 -8.85
N SER A 39 -16.29 -6.34 -9.05
CA SER A 39 -15.80 -7.19 -7.96
C SER A 39 -14.49 -6.69 -7.32
N ASN A 40 -13.81 -5.73 -7.95
CA ASN A 40 -12.55 -5.19 -7.43
C ASN A 40 -12.76 -4.46 -6.09
N GLN A 41 -11.90 -4.76 -5.11
CA GLN A 41 -11.91 -4.21 -3.77
C GLN A 41 -10.51 -3.75 -3.38
N ILE A 42 -10.46 -2.66 -2.61
CA ILE A 42 -9.23 -2.11 -2.03
C ILE A 42 -9.47 -1.88 -0.54
N HIS A 43 -8.65 -2.49 0.30
CA HIS A 43 -8.69 -2.33 1.76
C HIS A 43 -7.37 -1.68 2.22
N GLY A 44 -7.46 -0.64 3.04
CA GLY A 44 -6.30 0.13 3.50
C GLY A 44 -6.55 1.65 3.39
N PRO A 45 -5.51 2.48 3.56
CA PRO A 45 -4.12 2.12 3.85
C PRO A 45 -3.91 1.55 5.25
N PHE A 46 -3.13 0.48 5.36
CA PHE A 46 -2.62 -0.06 6.62
C PHE A 46 -1.22 0.49 6.91
N ARG A 47 -0.90 0.65 8.20
CA ARG A 47 0.40 1.21 8.62
C ARG A 47 1.48 0.14 8.74
N SER A 48 1.08 -1.13 8.87
CA SER A 48 1.99 -2.26 8.96
C SER A 48 1.56 -3.38 8.01
N HIS A 49 2.54 -4.16 7.58
CA HIS A 49 2.29 -5.38 6.81
C HIS A 49 1.43 -6.37 7.60
N ASP A 50 1.58 -6.45 8.93
CA ASP A 50 0.81 -7.38 9.77
C ASP A 50 -0.69 -7.06 9.81
N GLU A 51 -1.06 -5.78 9.84
CA GLU A 51 -2.46 -5.36 9.72
C GLU A 51 -3.05 -5.78 8.37
N ALA A 52 -2.30 -5.55 7.29
CA ALA A 52 -2.70 -5.97 5.95
C ALA A 52 -2.80 -7.50 5.83
N MET A 53 -1.85 -8.23 6.41
CA MET A 53 -1.83 -9.70 6.43
C MET A 53 -3.02 -10.28 7.18
N SER A 54 -3.40 -9.69 8.31
CA SER A 54 -4.59 -10.09 9.05
C SER A 54 -5.86 -9.92 8.20
N LYS A 55 -5.98 -8.77 7.51
CA LYS A 55 -7.10 -8.51 6.60
C LYS A 55 -7.12 -9.47 5.41
N TRP A 56 -5.97 -9.70 4.78
CA TRP A 56 -5.80 -10.62 3.66
C TRP A 56 -6.23 -12.04 4.06
N ARG A 57 -5.75 -12.56 5.20
CA ARG A 57 -6.15 -13.88 5.72
C ARG A 57 -7.67 -13.97 5.88
N SER A 58 -8.27 -12.96 6.52
CA SER A 58 -9.72 -12.92 6.73
C SER A 58 -10.50 -13.00 5.42
N LEU A 59 -10.10 -12.26 4.39
CA LEU A 59 -10.75 -12.27 3.08
C LEU A 59 -10.55 -13.60 2.34
N SER A 60 -9.32 -14.10 2.30
CA SER A 60 -8.97 -15.36 1.65
C SER A 60 -9.69 -16.56 2.27
N PHE A 61 -9.83 -16.61 3.60
CA PHE A 61 -10.57 -17.68 4.26
C PHE A 61 -12.06 -17.63 3.93
N GLN A 62 -12.68 -16.44 3.90
CA GLN A 62 -14.08 -16.28 3.52
C GLN A 62 -14.36 -16.74 2.08
N SER A 63 -13.37 -16.61 1.19
CA SER A 63 -13.51 -16.97 -0.22
C SER A 63 -12.93 -18.34 -0.60
N THR A 64 -12.56 -19.18 0.36
CA THR A 64 -11.96 -20.52 0.12
C THR A 64 -12.78 -21.39 -0.84
N GLY A 65 -14.11 -21.22 -0.86
CA GLY A 65 -15.01 -21.97 -1.75
C GLY A 65 -15.05 -21.48 -3.20
N ASN A 66 -14.48 -20.32 -3.50
CA ASN A 66 -14.46 -19.74 -4.84
C ASN A 66 -13.01 -19.56 -5.32
N ALA A 67 -12.57 -20.44 -6.22
CA ALA A 67 -11.23 -20.44 -6.78
C ALA A 67 -10.92 -19.20 -7.64
N GLN A 68 -11.94 -18.47 -8.07
CA GLN A 68 -11.80 -17.25 -8.87
C GLN A 68 -11.60 -16.02 -7.99
N VAL A 69 -11.73 -16.13 -6.67
CA VAL A 69 -11.49 -15.00 -5.76
C VAL A 69 -10.05 -15.04 -5.26
N ARG A 70 -9.33 -13.95 -5.50
CA ARG A 70 -7.95 -13.79 -5.05
C ARG A 70 -7.72 -12.38 -4.51
N TYR A 71 -6.97 -12.31 -3.42
CA TYR A 71 -6.49 -11.06 -2.83
C TYR A 71 -4.97 -11.07 -2.74
N GLU A 72 -4.36 -9.88 -2.82
CA GLU A 72 -2.93 -9.64 -2.73
C GLU A 72 -2.64 -8.42 -1.86
N ILE A 73 -1.47 -8.40 -1.22
CA ILE A 73 -1.00 -7.25 -0.44
C ILE A 73 -0.08 -6.42 -1.33
N ALA A 74 -0.44 -5.15 -1.53
CA ALA A 74 0.37 -4.19 -2.26
C ALA A 74 1.06 -3.23 -1.30
N GLU A 75 2.36 -3.02 -1.50
CA GLU A 75 3.15 -2.02 -0.77
C GLU A 75 3.26 -0.74 -1.59
N VAL A 76 2.94 0.40 -0.98
CA VAL A 76 3.00 1.71 -1.63
C VAL A 76 3.87 2.62 -0.78
N ALA A 77 5.03 3.00 -1.30
CA ALA A 77 5.83 4.07 -0.74
C ALA A 77 5.12 5.40 -1.05
N HIS A 78 4.49 6.00 -0.04
CA HIS A 78 3.90 7.31 -0.22
C HIS A 78 4.98 8.37 -0.02
N ARG A 79 5.39 8.98 -1.12
CA ARG A 79 6.21 10.19 -1.10
C ARG A 79 5.34 11.36 -0.66
N MET A 80 5.34 11.64 0.64
CA MET A 80 4.67 12.82 1.17
C MET A 80 5.50 14.05 0.79
N ASP A 81 5.09 14.79 -0.25
CA ASP A 81 5.57 16.17 -0.41
C ASP A 81 4.95 17.00 0.73
N ARG A 82 5.79 17.70 1.51
CA ARG A 82 5.38 18.50 2.67
C ARG A 82 4.37 19.61 2.32
N ARG A 83 4.12 19.89 1.04
CA ARG A 83 3.06 20.80 0.57
C ARG A 83 1.63 20.36 0.92
N THR A 84 1.40 19.07 1.20
CA THR A 84 0.06 18.54 1.50
C THR A 84 -0.33 18.67 2.98
N ILE A 85 0.59 19.03 3.88
CA ILE A 85 0.38 18.99 5.34
C ILE A 85 -0.17 20.33 5.91
N LEU A 86 -0.62 21.27 5.08
CA LEU A 86 -1.13 22.59 5.53
C LEU A 86 -2.61 22.88 5.22
N LEU A 87 -3.44 21.85 5.00
CA LEU A 87 -4.89 21.98 5.10
C LEU A 87 -5.45 20.87 5.98
N GLY A 88 -5.58 21.17 7.27
CA GLY A 88 -6.18 20.31 8.29
C GLY A 88 -6.00 20.90 9.67
#